data_AF-F8QK73-F1
#
_entry.id   AF-F8QK73-F1
#
_cell.length_a   1.000
_cell.length_b   1.000
_cell.length_c   1.000
_cell.angle_alpha   90.00
_cell.angle_beta   90.00
_cell.angle_gamma   90.00
#
_symmetry.space_group_name_H-M   'P 1'
#
loop_
_entity.id
_entity.type
_entity.pdbx_description
1 polymer ?
#
loop_
_entity_poly.entity_id
_entity_poly.type
_entity_poly.pdbx_seq_one_letter_code
_entity_poly.pdbx_strand_id
1 'polypeptide(L)'
;MEKPNTPEVHEETSDTEETFFAGIASTGPSNTDLPRTLKEALSRPDGELWKSALEEELLSLNTNAVYDTVPLPKGVKPITSKPVFRI
;
A
#
# COMPACT_ATOMS: atom_id res chain seq x y z
N MET A 1 23.91 -40.08 -31.86
CA MET A 1 24.01 -40.32 -30.41
C MET A 1 23.53 -39.05 -29.75
N GLU A 2 22.22 -38.96 -29.56
CA GLU A 2 21.51 -37.85 -28.93
C GLU A 2 21.97 -37.76 -27.46
N LYS A 3 22.49 -36.61 -27.04
CA LYS A 3 22.61 -36.29 -25.62
C LYS A 3 21.35 -35.52 -25.23
N PRO A 4 20.61 -35.92 -24.19
CA PRO A 4 19.38 -35.23 -23.81
C PRO A 4 19.73 -33.81 -23.35
N ASN A 5 19.08 -32.84 -23.99
CA ASN A 5 19.09 -31.44 -23.58
C ASN A 5 18.24 -31.34 -22.31
N THR A 6 18.88 -31.21 -21.16
CA THR A 6 18.23 -30.92 -19.89
C THR A 6 17.66 -29.50 -19.99
N PRO A 7 16.34 -29.28 -19.87
CA PRO A 7 15.84 -27.92 -19.73
C PRO A 7 16.39 -27.38 -18.41
N GLU A 8 17.19 -26.31 -18.50
CA GLU A 8 17.55 -25.46 -17.38
C GLU A 8 16.24 -24.90 -16.83
N VAL A 9 15.72 -25.52 -15.77
CA VAL A 9 14.65 -24.96 -14.96
C VAL A 9 15.29 -23.75 -14.29
N HIS A 10 15.20 -22.61 -14.95
CA HIS A 10 15.39 -21.33 -14.29
C HIS A 10 14.43 -21.34 -13.10
N GLU A 11 15.00 -21.35 -11.89
CA GLU A 11 14.29 -21.06 -10.67
C GLU A 11 13.51 -19.77 -10.91
N GLU A 12 12.20 -19.91 -11.13
CA GLU A 12 11.27 -18.81 -10.91
C GLU A 12 11.52 -18.44 -9.46
N THR A 13 12.29 -17.37 -9.25
CA THR A 13 12.32 -16.65 -8.00
C THR A 13 10.89 -16.21 -7.80
N SER A 14 10.17 -17.07 -7.09
CA SER A 14 8.92 -16.79 -6.43
C SER A 14 9.21 -15.60 -5.52
N ASP A 15 9.16 -14.40 -6.10
CA ASP A 15 8.68 -13.20 -5.44
C ASP A 15 7.25 -13.55 -5.02
N THR A 16 7.16 -14.35 -3.95
CA THR A 16 5.99 -14.39 -3.12
C THR A 16 5.85 -12.98 -2.63
N GLU A 17 5.07 -12.18 -3.36
CA GLU A 17 4.37 -11.02 -2.88
C GLU A 17 4.03 -11.28 -1.42
N GLU A 18 4.83 -10.69 -0.54
CA GLU A 18 4.79 -10.93 0.89
C GLU A 18 3.45 -10.35 1.32
N THR A 19 2.42 -11.19 1.32
CA THR A 19 1.01 -10.82 1.46
C THR A 19 0.78 -10.32 2.86
N PHE A 20 1.18 -9.07 3.11
CA PHE A 20 1.13 -8.43 4.41
C PHE A 20 -0.30 -7.95 4.66
N PHE A 21 -1.16 -8.90 5.01
CA PHE A 21 -2.46 -8.60 5.57
C PHE A 21 -2.30 -8.00 6.97
N ALA A 22 -3.05 -6.94 7.26
CA ALA A 22 -3.04 -6.28 8.59
C ALA A 22 -3.29 -7.25 9.76
N GLY A 23 -3.90 -8.42 9.51
CA GLY A 23 -4.13 -9.48 10.48
C GLY A 23 -2.89 -10.31 10.89
N ILE A 24 -1.82 -10.31 10.08
CA ILE A 24 -0.56 -11.03 10.38
C ILE A 24 0.61 -10.09 10.70
N ALA A 25 0.31 -8.82 11.02
CA ALA A 25 1.31 -7.76 11.20
C ALA A 25 2.37 -8.03 12.30
N SER A 26 2.19 -9.07 13.12
CA SER A 26 3.18 -9.51 14.12
C SER A 26 4.30 -10.38 13.53
N THR A 27 4.16 -10.91 12.32
CA THR A 27 5.14 -11.83 11.71
C THR A 27 5.88 -11.25 10.51
N GLY A 28 5.52 -10.06 10.04
CA GLY A 28 6.27 -9.39 8.97
C GLY A 28 7.17 -8.26 9.49
N PRO A 29 7.88 -7.54 8.60
CA PRO A 29 8.90 -6.57 8.97
C PRO A 29 8.36 -5.52 9.95
N SER A 30 9.15 -5.22 10.97
CA SER A 30 8.74 -4.33 12.06
C SER A 30 8.37 -2.95 11.51
N ASN A 31 7.11 -2.52 11.68
CA ASN A 31 6.60 -1.19 11.35
C ASN A 31 7.23 -0.05 12.19
N THR A 32 8.41 -0.25 12.78
CA THR A 32 9.08 0.72 13.66
C THR A 32 9.57 1.95 12.91
N ASP A 33 9.89 1.82 11.61
CA ASP A 33 10.36 2.94 10.78
C ASP A 33 9.27 3.52 9.86
N LEU A 34 8.06 2.95 9.81
CA LEU A 34 7.02 3.53 8.95
C LEU A 34 6.42 4.80 9.59
N PRO A 35 6.20 5.86 8.79
CA PRO A 35 5.57 7.05 9.32
C PRO A 35 4.13 6.75 9.73
N ARG A 36 3.75 7.22 10.91
CA ARG A 36 2.43 6.93 11.49
C ARG A 36 1.42 8.01 11.18
N THR A 37 1.87 9.16 10.68
CA THR A 37 1.04 10.31 10.35
C THR A 37 1.37 10.83 8.95
N LEU A 38 0.40 11.46 8.30
CA LEU A 38 0.62 12.13 7.02
C LEU A 38 1.74 13.18 7.14
N LYS A 39 1.81 13.90 8.27
CA LYS A 39 2.86 14.90 8.50
C LYS A 39 4.25 14.28 8.53
N GLU A 40 4.43 13.16 9.24
CA GLU A 40 5.70 12.42 9.20
C GLU A 40 6.01 11.93 7.80
N ALA A 41 5.03 11.36 7.11
CA ALA A 41 5.20 10.84 5.76
C ALA A 41 5.70 11.94 4.81
N LEU A 42 5.00 13.07 4.76
CA LEU A 42 5.36 14.21 3.91
C LEU A 42 6.68 14.90 4.31
N SER A 43 7.21 14.65 5.51
CA SER A 43 8.48 15.20 5.97
C SER A 43 9.71 14.33 5.63
N ARG A 44 9.50 13.08 5.22
CA ARG A 44 10.59 12.17 4.82
C ARG A 44 11.04 12.47 3.38
N PRO A 45 12.24 11.99 2.98
CA PRO A 45 12.71 12.10 1.59
C PRO A 45 11.70 11.57 0.57
N ASP A 46 10.93 10.57 0.99
CA ASP A 46 9.94 9.87 0.18
C ASP A 46 8.57 10.57 0.15
N GLY A 47 8.45 11.71 0.82
CA GLY A 47 7.18 12.43 1.03
C GLY A 47 6.47 12.80 -0.26
N GLU A 48 7.22 13.19 -1.30
CA GLU A 48 6.62 13.51 -2.61
C GLU A 48 6.04 12.26 -3.30
N LEU A 49 6.68 11.10 -3.18
CA LEU A 49 6.15 9.84 -3.72
C LEU A 49 4.81 9.49 -3.07
N TRP A 50 4.75 9.57 -1.74
CA TRP A 50 3.51 9.31 -1.02
C TRP A 50 2.42 10.34 -1.29
N LYS A 51 2.79 11.61 -1.51
CA LYS A 51 1.83 12.64 -1.89
C LYS A 51 1.22 12.35 -3.26
N SER A 52 2.04 12.06 -4.26
CA SER A 52 1.56 11.71 -5.60
C SER A 52 0.68 10.46 -5.58
N ALA A 53 1.08 9.41 -4.86
CA ALA A 53 0.29 8.19 -4.72
C ALA A 53 -1.08 8.46 -4.05
N LEU A 54 -1.11 9.29 -3.01
CA LEU A 54 -2.35 9.67 -2.33
C LEU A 54 -3.29 10.48 -3.24
N GLU A 55 -2.72 11.41 -4.03
CA GLU A 55 -3.49 12.19 -5.01
C GLU A 55 -4.07 11.30 -6.12
N GLU A 56 -3.30 10.33 -6.61
CA GLU A 56 -3.76 9.34 -7.60
C GLU A 56 -4.89 8.47 -7.04
N GLU A 57 -4.76 7.97 -5.82
CA GLU A 57 -5.80 7.19 -5.15
C GLU A 57 -7.10 8.00 -5.02
N LEU A 58 -7.02 9.23 -4.51
CA LEU A 58 -8.19 10.11 -4.37
C LEU A 58 -8.83 10.41 -5.73
N LEU A 59 -8.03 10.64 -6.78
CA LEU A 59 -8.52 10.86 -8.13
C LEU A 59 -9.22 9.63 -8.69
N SER A 60 -8.69 8.43 -8.44
CA SER A 60 -9.29 7.17 -8.86
C SER A 60 -10.66 6.97 -8.20
N LEU A 61 -10.77 7.22 -6.88
CA LEU A 61 -12.03 7.10 -6.17
C LEU A 61 -13.08 8.11 -6.68
N ASN A 62 -12.64 9.34 -6.99
CA ASN A 62 -13.51 10.37 -7.55
C ASN A 62 -13.96 10.02 -8.98
N THR A 63 -13.06 9.55 -9.83
CA THR A 63 -13.36 9.12 -11.21
C THR A 63 -14.34 7.97 -11.24
N ASN A 64 -14.18 7.01 -10.32
CA ASN A 64 -15.04 5.84 -10.21
C ASN A 64 -16.38 6.12 -9.49
N ALA A 65 -16.59 7.35 -8.99
CA ALA A 65 -17.79 7.77 -8.27
C ALA A 65 -18.22 6.79 -7.16
N VAL A 66 -17.24 6.20 -6.46
CA VAL A 66 -17.51 5.16 -5.44
C VAL A 66 -18.04 5.73 -4.12
N TYR A 67 -17.89 7.05 -3.91
CA TYR A 67 -18.40 7.76 -2.74
C TYR A 67 -18.94 9.14 -3.12
N ASP A 68 -19.86 9.64 -2.30
CA ASP A 68 -20.32 11.02 -2.34
C ASP A 68 -19.78 11.81 -1.14
N THR A 69 -19.33 13.04 -1.39
CA THR A 69 -18.90 13.93 -0.31
C THR A 69 -20.12 14.60 0.31
N VAL A 70 -20.48 14.21 1.53
CA VAL A 70 -21.62 14.76 2.27
C VAL A 70 -21.16 15.56 3.50
N PRO A 71 -21.87 16.64 3.89
CA PRO A 71 -21.61 17.33 5.14
C PRO A 71 -21.78 16.39 6.34
N LEU A 72 -20.92 16.55 7.36
CA LEU A 72 -20.98 15.72 8.57
C LEU A 72 -22.33 15.94 9.29
N PRO A 73 -23.17 14.89 9.49
CA PRO A 73 -24.40 15.01 10.26
C PRO A 73 -24.13 15.41 11.72
N LYS A 74 -25.07 16.18 12.29
CA LYS A 74 -24.99 16.66 13.67
C LYS A 74 -24.96 15.49 14.65
N GLY A 75 -24.04 15.55 15.62
CA GLY A 75 -23.94 14.56 16.70
C GLY A 75 -23.29 13.24 16.30
N VAL A 76 -22.77 13.11 15.08
CA VAL A 76 -22.10 11.89 14.60
C VAL A 76 -20.60 12.06 14.62
N LYS A 77 -19.88 11.04 15.11
CA LYS A 77 -18.43 10.90 14.94
C LYS A 77 -18.17 10.10 13.66
N PRO A 78 -17.61 10.70 12.61
CA PRO A 78 -17.35 10.00 11.36
C PRO A 78 -16.26 8.95 11.55
N ILE A 79 -16.35 7.87 10.78
CA ILE A 79 -15.29 6.87 10.70
C ILE A 79 -14.17 7.47 9.85
N THR A 80 -12.95 7.44 10.39
CA THR A 80 -11.77 7.95 9.70
C THR A 80 -11.05 6.82 8.99
N SER A 81 -10.68 7.02 7.73
CA SER A 81 -9.69 6.19 7.05
C SER A 81 -8.30 6.71 7.34
N LYS A 82 -7.33 5.79 7.47
CA LYS A 82 -5.92 6.14 7.70
C LYS A 82 -5.07 5.57 6.56
N PRO A 83 -4.40 6.39 5.75
CA PRO A 83 -3.46 5.90 4.76
C PRO A 83 -2.28 5.19 5.43
N VAL A 84 -1.81 4.11 4.80
CA VAL A 84 -0.63 3.34 5.23
C VAL A 84 0.49 3.64 4.25
N PHE A 85 1.51 4.35 4.73
CA PHE A 85 2.63 4.80 3.91
C PHE A 85 3.74 3.74 3.90
N ARG A 86 4.02 3.19 2.72
CA ARG A 86 5.07 2.20 2.45
C ARG A 86 5.68 2.46 1.08
N ILE A 87 6.89 1.97 0.87
CA ILE A 87 7.65 2.03 -0.39
C ILE A 87 8.13 0.61 -0.67
#